data_AF-A0A949J0I4-F1
#
_entry.id   AF-A0A949J0I4-F1
#
_cell.length_a   1.000
_cell.length_b   1.000
_cell.length_c   1.000
_cell.angle_alpha   90.00
_cell.angle_beta   90.00
_cell.angle_gamma   90.00
#
_symmetry.space_group_name_H-M   'P 1'
#
loop_
_entity.id
_entity.type
_entity.pdbx_description
1 polymer ?
#
loop_
_entity_poly.entity_id
_entity_poly.type
_entity_poly.pdbx_seq_one_letter_code
_entity_poly.pdbx_strand_id
1 'polypeptide(L)'
;MANSGSRKAAKTVGRYVDPHARGRVTKKVSHEKDHSPQWFGWLLLELMIFGVLVITLNYLQVLPGSTSPWYLVLGLVALFAAFYLATRFR
;
A
#
# COMPACT_ATOMS: atom_id res chain seq x y z
N MET A 1 1.20 -60.97 -35.68
CA MET A 1 -0.05 -60.25 -35.34
C MET A 1 0.30 -59.15 -34.34
N ALA A 2 0.53 -57.90 -34.78
CA ALA A 2 0.94 -56.82 -33.88
C ALA A 2 -0.27 -55.95 -33.52
N ASN A 3 -0.62 -55.94 -32.23
CA ASN A 3 -1.79 -55.27 -31.70
C ASN A 3 -1.59 -53.73 -31.71
N SER A 4 -2.33 -53.04 -32.57
CA SER A 4 -2.32 -51.58 -32.73
C SER A 4 -3.18 -50.93 -31.65
N GLY A 5 -2.62 -50.76 -30.44
CA GLY A 5 -3.33 -50.21 -29.30
C GLY A 5 -2.51 -49.23 -28.49
N SER A 6 -2.16 -48.05 -29.04
CA SER A 6 -1.64 -46.94 -28.20
C SER A 6 -1.64 -45.54 -28.83
N ARG A 7 -2.09 -45.34 -30.09
CA ARG A 7 -1.99 -44.01 -30.74
C ARG A 7 -2.94 -42.92 -30.22
N LYS A 8 -3.80 -43.22 -29.22
CA LYS A 8 -4.78 -42.27 -28.69
C LYS A 8 -4.29 -41.47 -27.48
N ALA A 9 -3.31 -41.97 -26.72
CA ALA A 9 -2.80 -41.29 -25.53
C ALA A 9 -1.89 -40.10 -25.86
N ALA A 10 -1.16 -40.16 -26.98
CA ALA A 10 -0.16 -39.15 -27.36
C ALA A 10 -0.76 -37.80 -27.85
N LYS A 11 -2.07 -37.72 -28.14
CA LYS A 11 -2.70 -36.48 -28.65
C LYS A 11 -3.26 -35.57 -27.57
N THR A 12 -3.15 -35.95 -26.30
CA THR A 12 -3.80 -35.22 -25.19
C THR A 12 -2.87 -34.20 -24.51
N VAL A 13 -1.56 -34.38 -24.62
CA VAL A 13 -0.57 -33.42 -24.11
C VAL A 13 -0.41 -32.27 -25.11
N GLY A 14 -0.87 -31.07 -24.72
CA GLY A 14 -0.81 -29.85 -25.53
C GLY A 14 -2.15 -29.32 -26.04
N ARG A 15 -3.27 -30.02 -25.80
CA ARG A 15 -4.60 -29.47 -26.10
C ARG A 15 -4.94 -28.39 -25.08
N TYR A 16 -5.27 -27.18 -25.53
CA TYR A 16 -5.90 -26.18 -24.65
C TYR A 16 -7.17 -26.80 -24.09
N VAL A 17 -7.24 -26.91 -22.77
CA VAL A 17 -8.41 -27.44 -22.05
C VAL A 17 -8.93 -26.30 -21.22
N ASP A 18 -10.20 -25.97 -21.41
CA ASP A 18 -10.82 -24.84 -20.76
C ASP A 18 -10.66 -24.95 -19.23
N PRO A 19 -10.12 -23.93 -18.54
CA PRO A 19 -9.90 -23.96 -17.10
C PRO A 19 -11.19 -24.24 -16.31
N HIS A 20 -12.35 -23.82 -16.83
CA HIS A 20 -13.65 -24.10 -16.20
C HIS A 20 -13.99 -25.59 -16.18
N ALA A 21 -13.53 -26.37 -17.16
CA ALA A 21 -13.75 -27.82 -17.23
C ALA A 21 -12.88 -28.61 -16.25
N ARG A 22 -11.80 -28.01 -15.71
CA ARG A 22 -10.83 -28.67 -14.82
C ARG A 22 -11.09 -28.40 -13.32
N GLY A 23 -12.15 -27.66 -12.99
CA GLY A 23 -12.66 -27.48 -11.62
C GLY A 23 -11.75 -26.70 -10.65
N ARG A 24 -10.52 -26.34 -11.05
CA ARG A 24 -9.62 -25.47 -10.28
C ARG A 24 -9.35 -24.18 -11.04
N VAL A 25 -10.31 -23.28 -10.93
CA VAL A 25 -10.15 -21.87 -11.32
C VAL A 25 -9.83 -21.11 -10.03
N THR A 26 -8.60 -20.58 -9.94
CA THR A 26 -8.30 -19.55 -8.95
C THR A 26 -9.09 -18.30 -9.33
N LYS A 27 -10.05 -17.91 -8.49
CA LYS A 27 -10.85 -16.70 -8.74
C LYS A 27 -9.89 -15.52 -8.71
N LYS A 28 -9.76 -14.78 -9.83
CA LYS A 28 -9.07 -13.49 -9.79
C LYS A 28 -9.79 -12.60 -8.78
N VAL A 29 -9.12 -12.28 -7.68
CA VAL A 29 -9.62 -11.31 -6.71
C VAL A 29 -9.67 -9.97 -7.43
N SER A 30 -10.85 -9.37 -7.51
CA SER A 30 -11.05 -8.04 -8.09
C SER A 30 -10.40 -7.00 -7.16
N HIS A 31 -9.23 -6.49 -7.55
CA HIS A 31 -8.48 -5.42 -6.87
C HIS A 31 -9.14 -4.03 -6.97
N GLU A 32 -10.41 -3.95 -7.35
CA GLU A 32 -11.08 -2.68 -7.63
C GLU A 32 -11.27 -1.80 -6.38
N LYS A 33 -11.21 -2.39 -5.19
CA LYS A 33 -11.53 -1.71 -3.93
C LYS A 33 -10.32 -1.33 -3.06
N ASP A 34 -9.12 -1.73 -3.45
CA ASP A 34 -7.89 -1.47 -2.68
C ASP A 34 -7.16 -0.20 -3.15
N HIS A 35 -7.89 0.79 -3.66
CA HIS A 35 -7.29 2.07 -4.00
C HIS A 35 -7.37 2.99 -2.79
N SER A 36 -6.24 3.12 -2.08
CA SER A 36 -6.09 4.23 -1.14
C SER A 36 -6.31 5.54 -1.92
N PRO A 37 -7.15 6.45 -1.40
CA PRO A 37 -7.40 7.70 -2.09
C PRO A 37 -6.11 8.48 -2.32
N GLN A 38 -5.82 8.92 -3.55
CA GLN A 38 -4.52 9.52 -3.91
C GLN A 38 -4.17 10.80 -3.11
N TRP A 39 -5.19 11.55 -2.66
CA TRP A 39 -5.03 12.72 -1.77
C TRP A 39 -4.45 12.37 -0.39
N PHE A 40 -4.61 11.13 0.06
CA PHE A 40 -4.16 10.70 1.38
C PHE A 40 -2.63 10.77 1.51
N GLY A 41 -1.90 10.35 0.46
CA GLY A 41 -0.45 10.44 0.43
C GLY A 41 0.05 11.88 0.53
N TRP A 42 -0.64 12.82 -0.13
CA TRP A 42 -0.32 14.24 -0.08
C TRP A 42 -0.57 14.83 1.31
N LEU A 43 -1.69 14.49 1.95
CA LEU A 43 -2.04 14.96 3.28
C LEU A 43 -1.03 14.46 4.35
N LEU A 44 -0.58 13.21 4.23
CA LEU A 44 0.41 12.62 5.12
C LEU A 44 1.77 13.31 4.94
N LEU A 45 2.18 13.57 3.70
CA LEU A 45 3.42 14.26 3.38
C LEU A 45 3.41 15.71 3.89
N GLU A 46 2.31 16.45 3.67
CA GLU A 46 2.09 17.79 4.23
C GLU A 46 2.23 17.79 5.75
N LEU A 47 1.57 16.86 6.44
CA LEU A 47 1.58 16.80 7.91
C LEU A 47 2.98 16.46 8.45
N MET A 48 3.72 15.59 7.76
CA MET A 48 5.08 15.22 8.14
C MET A 48 6.06 16.38 7.94
N ILE A 49 5.98 17.07 6.79
CA ILE A 49 6.79 18.26 6.52
C ILE A 49 6.43 19.35 7.53
N PHE A 50 5.15 19.60 7.77
CA PHE A 50 4.67 20.59 8.72
C PHE A 50 5.20 20.35 10.14
N GLY A 51 5.13 19.11 10.63
CA GLY A 51 5.66 18.75 11.96
C GLY A 51 7.16 19.05 12.10
N VAL A 52 7.96 18.71 11.07
CA VAL A 52 9.39 19.04 11.04
C VAL A 52 9.61 20.55 10.98
N LEU A 53 8.86 21.25 10.14
CA LEU A 53 8.95 22.70 9.96
C LEU A 53 8.68 23.46 11.26
N VAL A 54 7.66 23.04 12.02
CA VAL A 54 7.34 23.61 13.34
C VAL A 54 8.51 23.46 14.32
N ILE A 55 9.14 22.28 14.37
CA ILE A 55 10.30 22.04 15.23
C ILE A 55 11.49 22.91 14.79
N THR A 56 11.79 22.95 13.50
CA THR A 56 12.89 23.75 12.95
C THR A 56 12.68 25.24 13.18
N LEU A 57 11.49 25.78 12.91
CA LEU A 57 11.17 27.20 13.11
C LEU A 57 11.18 27.59 14.59
N ASN A 58 10.76 26.69 15.48
CA ASN A 58 10.88 26.92 16.92
C ASN A 58 12.35 27.00 17.35
N TYR A 59 13.20 26.13 16.80
CA TYR A 59 14.63 26.11 17.11
C TYR A 59 15.38 27.32 16.53
N LEU A 60 14.98 27.82 15.36
CA LEU A 60 15.55 29.02 14.75
C LEU A 60 15.16 30.33 15.47
N GLN A 61 14.36 30.26 16.55
CA GLN A 61 13.84 31.42 17.29
C GLN A 61 13.12 32.46 16.41
N VAL A 62 12.63 32.05 15.24
CA VAL A 62 11.89 32.90 14.30
C VAL A 62 10.49 33.23 14.85
N LEU A 63 10.00 32.43 15.80
CA LEU A 63 8.74 32.65 16.51
C LEU A 63 8.93 33.66 17.65
N PRO A 64 8.04 34.68 17.78
CA PRO A 64 8.13 35.66 18.85
C PRO A 64 7.92 35.00 20.22
N GLY A 65 8.86 35.21 21.14
CA GLY A 65 8.78 34.71 22.51
C GLY A 65 9.63 33.46 22.81
N SER A 66 10.93 33.51 22.47
CA SER A 66 11.98 32.55 22.86
C SER A 66 11.67 31.06 22.60
N THR A 67 12.64 30.17 22.85
CA THR A 67 12.46 28.73 22.66
C THR A 67 11.50 28.17 23.71
N SER A 68 10.19 28.21 23.41
CA SER A 68 9.15 27.68 24.32
C SER A 68 8.98 26.16 24.17
N PRO A 69 9.00 25.39 25.28
CA PRO A 69 8.77 23.94 25.28
C PRO A 69 7.43 23.52 24.65
N TRP A 70 6.45 24.43 24.63
CA TRP A 70 5.13 24.14 24.08
C TRP A 70 5.14 23.86 22.57
N TYR A 71 6.03 24.53 21.83
CA TYR A 71 6.19 24.27 20.39
C TYR A 71 6.86 22.93 20.10
N LEU A 72 7.74 22.45 20.99
CA LEU A 72 8.31 21.10 20.90
C LEU A 72 7.23 20.04 21.10
N VAL A 73 6.36 20.23 22.10
CA VAL A 73 5.20 19.35 22.32
C VAL A 73 4.27 19.35 21.10
N LEU A 74 4.00 20.53 20.53
CA LEU A 74 3.16 20.65 19.34
C LEU A 74 3.76 19.94 18.12
N GLY A 75 5.06 20.10 17.87
CA GLY A 75 5.78 19.38 16.80
C GLY A 75 5.79 17.87 17.02
N LEU A 76 5.96 17.41 18.27
CA LEU A 76 5.94 16.00 18.63
C LEU A 76 4.55 15.38 18.39
N VAL A 77 3.47 16.06 18.81
CA VAL A 77 2.09 15.62 18.58
C VAL A 77 1.77 15.58 17.08
N ALA A 78 2.24 16.55 16.29
CA ALA A 78 2.06 16.55 14.83
C ALA A 78 2.73 15.34 14.16
N LEU A 79 3.95 14.99 14.59
CA LEU A 79 4.66 13.79 14.12
C LEU A 79 3.93 12.50 14.51
N PHE A 80 3.46 12.38 15.75
CA PHE A 80 2.67 11.22 16.18
C PHE A 80 1.34 11.11 15.42
N ALA A 81 0.66 12.22 15.16
CA ALA A 81 -0.57 12.26 14.37
C ALA A 81 -0.31 11.81 12.91
N ALA A 82 0.78 12.27 12.29
CA ALA A 82 1.17 11.82 10.95
C ALA A 82 1.44 10.31 10.91
N PHE A 83 2.16 9.78 11.91
CA PHE A 83 2.45 8.35 11.98
C PHE A 83 1.19 7.50 12.25
N TYR A 84 0.31 7.97 13.12
CA TYR A 84 -0.98 7.33 13.38
C TYR A 84 -1.84 7.28 12.10
N LEU A 85 -1.90 8.39 11.37
CA LEU A 85 -2.67 8.46 10.14
C LEU A 85 -2.08 7.52 9.07
N ALA A 86 -0.75 7.47 8.95
CA ALA A 86 -0.02 6.57 8.06
C ALA A 86 -0.32 5.08 8.29
N THR A 87 -0.49 4.69 9.55
CA THR A 87 -0.78 3.29 9.92
C THR A 87 -2.25 2.95 9.80
N ARG A 88 -3.15 3.94 9.91
CA ARG A 88 -4.61 3.72 9.84
C ARG A 88 -5.11 3.54 8.41
N PHE A 89 -4.50 4.22 7.45
CA PHE A 89 -4.84 4.16 6.04
C PHE A 89 -3.86 3.25 5.30
N ARG A 90 -4.13 1.95 5.40
CA ARG A 90 -3.60 0.90 4.54
C ARG A 90 -4.75 0.30 3.73
#